data_AF-H8GDU5-F1
#
_entry.id   AF-H8GDU5-F1
#
_cell.length_a   1.000
_cell.length_b   1.000
_cell.length_c   1.000
_cell.angle_alpha   90.00
_cell.angle_beta   90.00
_cell.angle_gamma   90.00
#
_symmetry.space_group_name_H-M   'P 1'
#
loop_
_entity.id
_entity.type
_entity.pdbx_description
1 polymer ?
#
loop_
_entity_poly.entity_id
_entity_poly.type
_entity_poly.pdbx_seq_one_letter_code
_entity_poly.pdbx_strand_id
1 'polypeptide(L)'
;MSYPSHPGPYGQYPGGPNPQYGGQQPMPSGPYGQPGGFGPPPPSGGNKAGVWVGVSIVVVALVAFAITAFVAPGFLVGGSESQRAANHGTAEDFTVRGVAAQDLGDKVAEALKTGKSAAVTPLLCPDATEELKTFADEFREPQDVGYIHVNVGFDGEDEKKGLTRAVVSLSGSAMGRPDIDGEIPTSFTFVRQADGWCWQDLRDIVGYLEDFHDALNAGDLDTLHSMQCLDRSLGFLSDPFADAIASGEKWTMENYSHRMAGANADFVGGDATLTIGVNSSDGGFCVMTGSLEK
;
A
#
# COMPACT_ATOMS: atom_id res chain seq x y z
N MET A 1 52.83 -15.36 21.72
CA MET A 1 52.99 -13.93 21.39
C MET A 1 51.92 -13.19 22.15
N SER A 2 52.32 -12.39 23.12
CA SER A 2 51.45 -11.77 24.12
C SER A 2 51.28 -10.30 23.76
N TYR A 3 50.05 -9.85 23.52
CA TYR A 3 49.76 -8.44 23.28
C TYR A 3 49.42 -7.71 24.59
N PRO A 4 49.89 -6.46 24.78
CA PRO A 4 49.68 -5.70 26.01
C PRO A 4 48.33 -4.98 26.05
N SER A 5 47.77 -4.94 27.26
CA SER A 5 46.61 -4.15 27.70
C SER A 5 46.87 -2.63 27.66
N HIS A 6 45.91 -1.83 27.21
CA HIS A 6 45.90 -0.36 27.32
C HIS A 6 44.71 0.14 28.18
N PRO A 7 44.94 0.97 29.22
CA PRO A 7 43.90 1.53 30.09
C PRO A 7 43.59 3.03 29.87
N GLY A 8 42.30 3.41 29.84
CA GLY A 8 41.70 4.75 30.13
C GLY A 8 42.05 5.93 29.18
N PRO A 9 41.31 7.08 29.14
CA PRO A 9 40.73 7.77 30.30
C PRO A 9 39.35 8.49 30.14
N TYR A 10 38.69 8.64 31.29
CA TYR A 10 37.77 9.71 31.77
C TYR A 10 37.31 10.86 30.85
N GLY A 11 36.00 11.10 30.87
CA GLY A 11 35.35 12.38 30.52
C GLY A 11 33.97 12.51 31.18
N GLN A 12 33.93 13.15 32.35
CA GLN A 12 32.71 13.66 33.01
C GLN A 12 32.24 14.93 32.30
N TYR A 13 30.92 15.15 32.14
CA TYR A 13 30.39 16.51 32.16
C TYR A 13 29.02 16.61 32.84
N PRO A 14 28.74 17.68 33.62
CA PRO A 14 27.68 17.74 34.61
C PRO A 14 26.52 18.67 34.21
N GLY A 15 25.33 18.38 34.74
CA GLY A 15 24.45 19.36 35.38
C GLY A 15 23.78 20.44 34.52
N GLY A 16 22.46 20.34 34.40
CA GLY A 16 21.61 21.48 34.04
C GLY A 16 20.13 21.23 34.34
N PRO A 17 19.63 21.56 35.54
CA PRO A 17 18.20 21.68 35.81
C PRO A 17 17.72 23.06 35.37
N ASN A 18 16.67 23.14 34.56
CA ASN A 18 15.96 24.40 34.32
C ASN A 18 14.46 24.24 34.62
N PRO A 19 13.94 24.93 35.64
CA PRO A 19 12.51 25.03 35.91
C PRO A 19 11.91 26.30 35.27
N GLN A 20 10.58 26.36 35.29
CA GLN A 20 9.79 27.56 35.61
C GLN A 20 9.05 28.30 34.47
N TYR A 21 7.81 28.71 34.85
CA TYR A 21 6.86 29.67 34.27
C TYR A 21 5.98 29.19 33.10
N GLY A 22 4.66 29.12 33.21
CA GLY A 22 3.73 29.94 33.99
C GLY A 22 3.04 30.93 33.04
N GLY A 23 1.76 30.72 32.72
CA GLY A 23 1.04 31.60 31.81
C GLY A 23 -0.42 31.21 31.61
N GLN A 24 -1.27 31.57 32.57
CA GLN A 24 -2.71 31.67 32.40
C GLN A 24 -3.05 32.86 31.50
N GLN A 25 -3.95 32.69 30.53
CA GLN A 25 -4.71 33.78 29.93
C GLN A 25 -6.18 33.37 29.71
N PRO A 26 -7.13 34.01 30.41
CA PRO A 26 -8.56 33.94 30.12
C PRO A 26 -9.05 35.24 29.48
N MET A 27 -9.86 35.18 28.40
CA MET A 27 -10.69 36.29 27.86
C MET A 27 -11.53 35.80 26.65
N PRO A 28 -12.63 36.47 26.23
CA PRO A 28 -13.78 36.91 27.01
C PRO A 28 -15.14 36.60 26.29
N SER A 29 -16.20 36.64 27.08
CA SER A 29 -17.62 36.60 26.72
C SER A 29 -18.08 37.74 25.80
N GLY A 30 -18.93 37.44 24.81
CA GLY A 30 -19.61 38.40 23.92
C GLY A 30 -21.09 38.04 23.67
N PRO A 31 -22.07 38.92 23.98
CA PRO A 31 -23.52 38.72 23.83
C PRO A 31 -24.13 39.51 22.64
N TYR A 32 -25.47 39.39 22.45
CA TYR A 32 -26.38 39.99 21.44
C TYR A 32 -26.75 39.04 20.29
N GLY A 33 -28.01 38.70 19.95
CA GLY A 33 -29.31 39.30 20.25
C GLY A 33 -29.94 39.83 18.95
N GLN A 34 -30.85 39.08 18.29
CA GLN A 34 -31.83 39.67 17.36
C GLN A 34 -33.07 38.78 17.14
N PRO A 35 -34.29 39.33 17.30
CA PRO A 35 -35.56 38.61 17.14
C PRO A 35 -36.33 38.97 15.86
N GLY A 36 -37.16 38.03 15.37
CA GLY A 36 -38.46 38.31 14.77
C GLY A 36 -38.62 38.09 13.26
N GLY A 37 -39.74 37.46 12.87
CA GLY A 37 -40.29 37.59 11.51
C GLY A 37 -41.19 36.45 11.02
N PHE A 38 -42.48 36.46 11.41
CA PHE A 38 -43.56 35.62 10.86
C PHE A 38 -44.05 36.15 9.51
N GLY A 39 -44.45 35.25 8.59
CA GLY A 39 -45.24 35.57 7.40
C GLY A 39 -45.78 34.34 6.64
N PRO A 40 -47.11 34.14 6.54
CA PRO A 40 -47.76 33.06 5.77
C PRO A 40 -48.12 33.44 4.30
N PRO A 41 -48.62 32.49 3.44
CA PRO A 41 -48.73 32.57 1.97
C PRO A 41 -50.16 33.00 1.50
N PRO A 42 -50.72 32.77 0.28
CA PRO A 42 -50.30 32.47 -1.13
C PRO A 42 -51.01 33.48 -2.13
N PRO A 43 -51.60 33.18 -3.33
CA PRO A 43 -51.41 32.21 -4.45
C PRO A 43 -51.44 32.86 -5.88
N SER A 44 -51.28 32.03 -6.94
CA SER A 44 -51.87 32.09 -8.31
C SER A 44 -50.83 31.56 -9.33
N GLY A 45 -51.10 30.81 -10.40
CA GLY A 45 -52.31 30.43 -11.13
C GLY A 45 -51.92 30.36 -12.63
N GLY A 46 -52.40 29.35 -13.38
CA GLY A 46 -52.58 29.48 -14.84
C GLY A 46 -51.69 28.66 -15.78
N ASN A 47 -52.18 27.47 -16.15
CA ASN A 47 -52.36 26.88 -17.48
C ASN A 47 -51.48 27.36 -18.66
N LYS A 48 -50.77 26.44 -19.35
CA LYS A 48 -50.70 26.36 -20.84
C LYS A 48 -50.43 24.92 -21.33
N ALA A 49 -51.51 24.22 -21.68
CA ALA A 49 -51.48 23.08 -22.59
C ALA A 49 -51.42 23.61 -24.04
N GLY A 50 -50.51 23.10 -24.87
CA GLY A 50 -50.45 23.50 -26.29
C GLY A 50 -49.08 23.49 -26.99
N VAL A 51 -48.06 22.80 -26.46
CA VAL A 51 -46.73 22.61 -27.11
C VAL A 51 -46.29 21.11 -27.08
N TRP A 52 -47.20 20.20 -26.74
CA TRP A 52 -46.85 18.81 -26.42
C TRP A 52 -46.84 17.82 -27.59
N VAL A 53 -46.99 18.26 -28.84
CA VAL A 53 -46.93 17.36 -30.01
C VAL A 53 -45.66 17.55 -30.84
N GLY A 54 -44.97 18.70 -30.75
CA GLY A 54 -43.69 18.92 -31.43
C GLY A 54 -42.47 18.37 -30.66
N VAL A 55 -42.56 18.29 -29.33
CA VAL A 55 -41.46 17.81 -28.46
C VAL A 55 -41.36 16.29 -28.44
N SER A 56 -42.47 15.56 -28.66
CA SER A 56 -42.48 14.10 -28.56
C SER A 56 -41.67 13.39 -29.64
N ILE A 57 -41.57 13.94 -30.85
CA ILE A 57 -40.79 13.31 -31.94
C ILE A 57 -39.28 13.44 -31.69
N VAL A 58 -38.81 14.59 -31.16
CA VAL A 58 -37.39 14.79 -30.82
C VAL A 58 -36.98 13.92 -29.64
N VAL A 59 -37.85 13.76 -28.64
CA VAL A 59 -37.59 12.88 -27.48
C VAL A 59 -37.54 11.42 -27.90
N VAL A 60 -38.44 10.95 -28.78
CA VAL A 60 -38.40 9.55 -29.27
C VAL A 60 -37.15 9.29 -30.11
N ALA A 61 -36.70 10.25 -30.92
CA ALA A 61 -35.44 10.12 -31.68
C ALA A 61 -34.20 10.08 -30.76
N LEU A 62 -34.16 10.89 -29.70
CA LEU A 62 -33.08 10.88 -28.70
C LEU A 62 -33.07 9.59 -27.87
N VAL A 63 -34.24 9.08 -27.48
CA VAL A 63 -34.35 7.82 -26.73
C VAL A 63 -33.98 6.63 -27.61
N ALA A 64 -34.41 6.61 -28.87
CA ALA A 64 -33.99 5.57 -29.82
C ALA A 64 -32.47 5.60 -30.02
N PHE A 65 -31.87 6.78 -30.23
CA PHE A 65 -30.42 6.94 -30.39
C PHE A 65 -29.64 6.53 -29.14
N ALA A 66 -30.13 6.85 -27.94
CA ALA A 66 -29.54 6.41 -26.68
C ALA A 66 -29.57 4.88 -26.54
N ILE A 67 -30.65 4.21 -26.97
CA ILE A 67 -30.72 2.75 -26.92
C ILE A 67 -29.79 2.11 -27.97
N THR A 68 -29.72 2.62 -29.21
CA THR A 68 -28.78 2.07 -30.21
C THR A 68 -27.31 2.31 -29.86
N ALA A 69 -26.99 3.42 -29.19
CA ALA A 69 -25.62 3.71 -28.74
C ALA A 69 -25.13 2.74 -27.65
N PHE A 70 -26.02 2.14 -26.86
CA PHE A 70 -25.67 1.17 -25.80
C PHE A 70 -25.68 -0.30 -26.25
N VAL A 71 -26.30 -0.65 -27.39
CA VAL A 71 -26.39 -2.04 -27.86
C VAL A 71 -25.31 -2.38 -28.91
N ALA A 72 -24.66 -1.38 -29.53
CA ALA A 72 -23.55 -1.60 -30.46
C ALA A 72 -22.49 -0.49 -30.33
N PRO A 73 -21.49 -0.61 -29.42
CA PRO A 73 -20.38 0.33 -29.36
C PRO A 73 -19.45 0.07 -30.55
N GLY A 74 -19.62 0.79 -31.66
CA GLY A 74 -18.72 0.62 -32.82
C GLY A 74 -19.03 1.35 -34.12
N PHE A 75 -20.04 2.24 -34.20
CA PHE A 75 -20.47 2.83 -35.48
C PHE A 75 -20.11 4.33 -35.70
N LEU A 76 -19.53 5.03 -34.73
CA LEU A 76 -19.22 6.48 -34.87
C LEU A 76 -17.73 6.83 -34.77
N VAL A 77 -16.84 5.95 -35.23
CA VAL A 77 -15.45 6.34 -35.53
C VAL A 77 -15.33 6.59 -37.04
N GLY A 78 -15.91 7.72 -37.47
CA GLY A 78 -15.54 8.38 -38.71
C GLY A 78 -14.25 9.17 -38.47
N GLY A 79 -13.25 8.97 -39.33
CA GLY A 79 -11.91 9.50 -39.14
C GLY A 79 -11.81 11.03 -39.25
N SER A 80 -10.89 11.60 -38.47
CA SER A 80 -10.10 12.76 -38.85
C SER A 80 -8.85 12.86 -37.98
N GLU A 81 -7.75 13.14 -38.64
CA GLU A 81 -6.39 13.30 -38.12
C GLU A 81 -6.24 14.48 -37.13
N SER A 82 -5.28 14.31 -36.22
CA SER A 82 -4.35 15.32 -35.67
C SER A 82 -4.90 16.52 -34.88
N GLN A 83 -4.70 16.51 -33.55
CA GLN A 83 -3.86 17.53 -32.90
C GLN A 83 -3.51 17.18 -31.44
N ARG A 84 -2.22 17.30 -31.16
CA ARG A 84 -1.55 17.17 -29.86
C ARG A 84 -1.60 18.55 -29.18
N ALA A 85 -2.20 18.69 -27.99
CA ALA A 85 -1.80 19.64 -26.93
C ALA A 85 -2.72 19.63 -25.70
N ALA A 86 -2.08 19.51 -24.52
CA ALA A 86 -2.42 20.06 -23.20
C ALA A 86 -3.79 19.76 -22.56
N ASN A 87 -3.80 18.83 -21.60
CA ASN A 87 -4.90 18.56 -20.68
C ASN A 87 -4.86 19.51 -19.45
N HIS A 88 -5.99 20.17 -19.20
CA HIS A 88 -6.40 20.70 -17.90
C HIS A 88 -7.53 19.79 -17.39
N GLY A 89 -7.34 19.16 -16.23
CA GLY A 89 -8.20 18.10 -15.72
C GLY A 89 -9.63 18.54 -15.39
N THR A 90 -10.60 17.81 -15.92
CA THR A 90 -11.98 17.73 -15.43
C THR A 90 -12.33 16.26 -15.24
N ALA A 91 -13.04 15.96 -14.15
CA ALA A 91 -13.22 14.63 -13.58
C ALA A 91 -14.28 13.75 -14.28
N GLU A 92 -14.41 13.83 -15.61
CA GLU A 92 -15.41 13.07 -16.37
C GLU A 92 -14.82 12.53 -17.68
N ASP A 93 -13.83 11.64 -17.59
CA ASP A 93 -13.40 10.77 -18.71
C ASP A 93 -12.76 9.48 -18.18
N PHE A 94 -13.53 8.71 -17.40
CA PHE A 94 -13.10 7.44 -16.81
C PHE A 94 -13.60 6.22 -17.62
N THR A 95 -13.71 6.35 -18.95
CA THR A 95 -14.15 5.24 -19.81
C THR A 95 -13.09 4.82 -20.83
N VAL A 96 -12.40 3.72 -20.47
CA VAL A 96 -11.96 2.63 -21.36
C VAL A 96 -10.69 2.87 -22.23
N ARG A 97 -9.55 2.99 -21.55
CA ARG A 97 -8.28 2.32 -21.93
C ARG A 97 -7.49 2.08 -20.66
N GLY A 98 -7.03 0.85 -20.45
CA GLY A 98 -6.36 0.42 -19.23
C GLY A 98 -5.31 1.42 -18.75
N VAL A 99 -5.64 2.11 -17.66
CA VAL A 99 -4.68 2.85 -16.84
C VAL A 99 -3.57 1.86 -16.49
N ALA A 100 -2.31 2.22 -16.66
CA ALA A 100 -1.20 1.29 -16.41
C ALA A 100 -1.14 0.96 -14.92
N ALA A 101 -0.57 -0.20 -14.57
CA ALA A 101 -0.35 -0.51 -13.14
C ALA A 101 0.49 0.58 -12.46
N GLN A 102 1.43 1.18 -13.21
CA GLN A 102 2.25 2.31 -12.77
C GLN A 102 1.43 3.55 -12.37
N ASP A 103 0.36 3.88 -13.10
CA ASP A 103 -0.48 5.02 -12.78
C ASP A 103 -1.22 4.83 -11.45
N LEU A 104 -1.56 3.57 -11.09
CA LEU A 104 -2.06 3.26 -9.75
C LEU A 104 -0.96 3.43 -8.70
N GLY A 105 0.25 2.93 -8.97
CA GLY A 105 1.42 3.12 -8.10
C GLY A 105 1.65 4.60 -7.78
N ASP A 106 1.58 5.48 -8.79
CA ASP A 106 1.73 6.93 -8.60
C ASP A 106 0.60 7.51 -7.73
N LYS A 107 -0.66 7.09 -7.93
CA LYS A 107 -1.79 7.49 -7.08
C LYS A 107 -1.62 7.04 -5.63
N VAL A 108 -1.12 5.82 -5.41
CA VAL A 108 -0.82 5.31 -4.06
C VAL A 108 0.27 6.15 -3.42
N ALA A 109 1.35 6.47 -4.14
CA ALA A 109 2.43 7.34 -3.65
C ALA A 109 1.89 8.70 -3.19
N GLU A 110 1.06 9.35 -4.02
CA GLU A 110 0.43 10.62 -3.69
C GLU A 110 -0.53 10.51 -2.49
N ALA A 111 -1.32 9.44 -2.40
CA ALA A 111 -2.20 9.21 -1.26
C ALA A 111 -1.40 9.05 0.05
N LEU A 112 -0.31 8.30 0.03
CA LEU A 112 0.57 8.09 1.19
C LEU A 112 1.24 9.39 1.67
N LYS A 113 1.63 10.29 0.77
CA LYS A 113 2.15 11.63 1.12
C LYS A 113 1.16 12.48 1.91
N THR A 114 -0.15 12.23 1.78
CA THR A 114 -1.15 13.03 2.48
C THR A 114 -1.29 12.67 3.96
N GLY A 115 -0.94 11.44 4.36
CA GLY A 115 -1.22 10.92 5.70
C GLY A 115 -2.72 10.77 6.00
N LYS A 116 -3.57 10.64 4.99
CA LYS A 116 -5.04 10.59 5.16
C LYS A 116 -5.61 9.28 4.63
N SER A 117 -6.26 8.51 5.51
CA SER A 117 -7.01 7.30 5.14
C SER A 117 -7.97 7.52 3.96
N ALA A 118 -8.71 8.64 3.95
CA ALA A 118 -9.66 8.96 2.90
C ALA A 118 -9.04 9.08 1.48
N ALA A 119 -7.71 9.28 1.37
CA ALA A 119 -7.01 9.25 0.09
C ALA A 119 -6.60 7.84 -0.33
N VAL A 120 -6.39 6.93 0.64
CA VAL A 120 -5.95 5.55 0.41
C VAL A 120 -7.16 4.63 0.15
N THR A 121 -8.21 4.70 0.97
CA THR A 121 -9.39 3.83 0.90
C THR A 121 -9.98 3.67 -0.52
N PRO A 122 -10.11 4.72 -1.35
CA PRO A 122 -10.67 4.59 -2.70
C PRO A 122 -9.79 3.80 -3.70
N LEU A 123 -8.53 3.52 -3.35
CA LEU A 123 -7.59 2.78 -4.18
C LEU A 123 -7.63 1.27 -3.92
N LEU A 124 -8.31 0.83 -2.87
CA LEU A 124 -8.40 -0.57 -2.47
C LEU A 124 -9.31 -1.36 -3.42
N CYS A 125 -8.97 -2.62 -3.61
CA CYS A 125 -9.87 -3.57 -4.25
C CYS A 125 -11.06 -3.89 -3.32
N PRO A 126 -12.24 -4.24 -3.87
CA PRO A 126 -13.37 -4.73 -3.07
C PRO A 126 -13.04 -5.96 -2.21
N ASP A 127 -12.13 -6.80 -2.69
CA ASP A 127 -11.61 -8.00 -2.04
C ASP A 127 -10.23 -7.79 -1.40
N ALA A 128 -9.87 -6.54 -1.05
CA ALA A 128 -8.62 -6.26 -0.36
C ALA A 128 -8.47 -7.06 0.95
N THR A 129 -7.23 -7.43 1.28
CA THR A 129 -6.90 -8.15 2.53
C THR A 129 -7.27 -7.33 3.77
N GLU A 130 -7.49 -8.01 4.90
CA GLU A 130 -7.87 -7.33 6.15
C GLU A 130 -6.71 -6.49 6.69
N GLU A 131 -5.47 -6.93 6.45
CA GLU A 131 -4.23 -6.21 6.73
C GLU A 131 -4.20 -4.87 6.00
N LEU A 132 -4.45 -4.87 4.68
CA LEU A 132 -4.49 -3.65 3.88
C LEU A 132 -5.65 -2.72 4.28
N LYS A 133 -6.83 -3.27 4.58
CA LYS A 133 -7.97 -2.47 5.07
C LYS A 133 -7.65 -1.80 6.40
N THR A 134 -7.09 -2.55 7.34
CA THR A 134 -6.67 -2.04 8.66
C THR A 134 -5.63 -0.94 8.48
N PHE A 135 -4.60 -1.17 7.66
CA PHE A 135 -3.62 -0.15 7.31
C PHE A 135 -4.29 1.11 6.77
N ALA A 136 -5.14 0.98 5.74
CA ALA A 136 -5.81 2.13 5.13
C ALA A 136 -6.68 2.91 6.12
N ASP A 137 -7.40 2.21 7.00
CA ASP A 137 -8.28 2.80 8.00
C ASP A 137 -7.53 3.51 9.12
N GLU A 138 -6.37 3.00 9.53
CA GLU A 138 -5.54 3.54 10.61
C GLU A 138 -4.46 4.51 10.14
N PHE A 139 -4.22 4.62 8.84
CA PHE A 139 -3.18 5.48 8.27
C PHE A 139 -3.41 6.97 8.57
N ARG A 140 -2.53 7.57 9.38
CA ARG A 140 -2.60 8.99 9.80
C ARG A 140 -1.30 9.78 9.62
N GLU A 141 -0.23 9.13 9.19
CA GLU A 141 1.09 9.74 9.13
C GLU A 141 1.56 9.89 7.67
N PRO A 142 1.83 11.11 7.19
CA PRO A 142 2.42 11.34 5.88
C PRO A 142 3.69 10.53 5.68
N GLN A 143 3.81 9.85 4.53
CA GLN A 143 5.02 9.12 4.17
C GLN A 143 5.78 9.87 3.06
N ASP A 144 7.10 9.95 3.16
CA ASP A 144 7.96 10.59 2.15
C ASP A 144 8.25 9.64 0.97
N VAL A 145 7.18 9.15 0.33
CA VAL A 145 7.28 8.20 -0.79
C VAL A 145 7.42 8.99 -2.10
N GLY A 146 8.64 9.15 -2.61
CA GLY A 146 8.88 9.91 -3.84
C GLY A 146 8.10 9.43 -5.06
N TYR A 147 8.26 8.14 -5.40
CA TYR A 147 7.54 7.42 -6.44
C TYR A 147 7.51 5.93 -6.10
N ILE A 148 6.52 5.19 -6.60
CA ILE A 148 6.44 3.73 -6.43
C ILE A 148 6.78 3.08 -7.76
N HIS A 149 7.86 2.31 -7.81
CA HIS A 149 8.22 1.54 -8.99
C HIS A 149 7.41 0.25 -9.05
N VAL A 150 6.42 0.17 -9.94
CA VAL A 150 5.62 -1.04 -10.12
C VAL A 150 6.38 -2.03 -10.99
N ASN A 151 6.68 -3.20 -10.44
CA ASN A 151 7.26 -4.30 -11.17
C ASN A 151 6.19 -4.98 -12.03
N VAL A 152 6.36 -4.89 -13.34
CA VAL A 152 5.47 -5.47 -14.36
C VAL A 152 5.96 -6.82 -14.89
N GLY A 153 7.05 -7.35 -14.33
CA GLY A 153 7.74 -8.55 -14.81
C GLY A 153 8.53 -8.30 -16.09
N PHE A 154 9.25 -9.33 -16.55
CA PHE A 154 9.95 -9.30 -17.83
C PHE A 154 8.92 -9.15 -18.98
N ASP A 155 9.18 -8.22 -19.91
CA ASP A 155 8.28 -7.90 -21.03
C ASP A 155 6.81 -7.57 -20.62
N GLY A 156 6.59 -7.10 -19.40
CA GLY A 156 5.25 -6.78 -18.90
C GLY A 156 4.35 -7.99 -18.69
N GLU A 157 4.93 -9.19 -18.49
CA GLU A 157 4.17 -10.43 -18.34
C GLU A 157 3.17 -10.39 -17.18
N ASP A 158 3.59 -9.86 -16.03
CA ASP A 158 2.76 -9.79 -14.83
C ASP A 158 1.62 -8.78 -15.03
N GLU A 159 1.90 -7.64 -15.67
CA GLU A 159 0.87 -6.68 -16.05
C GLU A 159 -0.18 -7.28 -16.99
N LYS A 160 0.24 -8.11 -17.96
CA LYS A 160 -0.68 -8.84 -18.86
C LYS A 160 -1.54 -9.86 -18.11
N LYS A 161 -1.01 -10.49 -17.07
CA LYS A 161 -1.74 -11.39 -16.17
C LYS A 161 -2.68 -10.64 -15.22
N GLY A 162 -2.56 -9.32 -15.12
CA GLY A 162 -3.38 -8.50 -14.24
C GLY A 162 -2.93 -8.57 -12.78
N LEU A 163 -1.67 -8.89 -12.52
CA LEU A 163 -1.06 -8.92 -11.18
C LEU A 163 0.27 -8.19 -11.26
N THR A 164 0.53 -7.21 -10.41
CA THR A 164 1.85 -6.56 -10.34
C THR A 164 2.19 -6.28 -8.89
N ARG A 165 3.47 -6.02 -8.61
CA ARG A 165 3.92 -5.75 -7.25
C ARG A 165 4.87 -4.58 -7.18
N ALA A 166 4.97 -3.95 -6.02
CA ALA A 166 5.96 -2.93 -5.75
C ALA A 166 6.52 -3.10 -4.34
N VAL A 167 7.74 -2.65 -4.08
CA VAL A 167 8.28 -2.56 -2.72
C VAL A 167 8.48 -1.09 -2.39
N VAL A 168 7.93 -0.68 -1.25
CA VAL A 168 7.96 0.69 -0.75
C VAL A 168 8.45 0.67 0.68
N SER A 169 9.36 1.58 1.01
CA SER A 169 9.76 1.83 2.39
C SER A 169 8.71 2.68 3.10
N LEU A 170 8.16 2.19 4.20
CA LEU A 170 7.20 2.93 5.04
C LEU A 170 7.72 3.02 6.46
N SER A 171 7.45 4.12 7.17
CA SER A 171 7.80 4.25 8.59
C SER A 171 7.19 3.13 9.44
N GLY A 172 7.91 2.67 10.46
CA GLY A 172 7.40 1.65 11.39
C GLY A 172 6.08 2.04 12.06
N SER A 173 5.93 3.30 12.46
CA SER A 173 4.68 3.84 13.01
C SER A 173 3.50 3.74 12.04
N ALA A 174 3.69 4.02 10.75
CA ALA A 174 2.65 3.87 9.75
C ALA A 174 2.24 2.40 9.52
N MET A 175 3.15 1.46 9.79
CA MET A 175 2.91 0.02 9.72
C MET A 175 2.38 -0.57 11.02
N GLY A 176 2.01 0.25 12.01
CA GLY A 176 1.55 -0.23 13.31
C GLY A 176 2.65 -0.87 14.16
N ARG A 177 3.92 -0.63 13.81
CA ARG A 177 5.13 -1.12 14.50
C ARG A 177 5.95 0.07 15.03
N PRO A 178 5.43 0.83 16.01
CA PRO A 178 6.10 2.02 16.54
C PRO A 178 7.38 1.71 17.33
N ASP A 179 7.64 0.44 17.64
CA ASP A 179 8.86 -0.06 18.23
C ASP A 179 10.02 -0.18 17.23
N ILE A 180 9.73 -0.10 15.93
CA ILE A 180 10.72 -0.12 14.86
C ILE A 180 11.05 1.31 14.44
N ASP A 181 12.23 1.77 14.83
CA ASP A 181 12.79 3.03 14.35
C ASP A 181 13.20 2.91 12.86
N GLY A 182 12.67 3.80 12.03
CA GLY A 182 13.05 3.92 10.61
C GLY A 182 12.01 3.36 9.64
N GLU A 183 12.48 2.97 8.46
CA GLU A 183 11.66 2.52 7.34
C GLU A 183 11.67 0.99 7.20
N ILE A 184 10.47 0.42 7.07
CA ILE A 184 10.21 -1.00 6.85
C ILE A 184 9.89 -1.22 5.37
N PRO A 185 10.65 -2.07 4.66
CA PRO A 185 10.29 -2.52 3.33
C PRO A 185 8.92 -3.18 3.36
N THR A 186 8.03 -2.73 2.47
CA THR A 186 6.65 -3.18 2.38
C THR A 186 6.29 -3.49 0.94
N SER A 187 5.89 -4.73 0.68
CA SER A 187 5.40 -5.21 -0.62
C SER A 187 3.93 -4.84 -0.79
N PHE A 188 3.61 -4.22 -1.92
CA PHE A 188 2.25 -3.91 -2.35
C PHE A 188 1.89 -4.82 -3.50
N THR A 189 0.68 -5.39 -3.47
CA THR A 189 0.12 -6.18 -4.57
C THR A 189 -1.01 -5.41 -5.23
N PHE A 190 -0.84 -5.14 -6.53
CA PHE A 190 -1.87 -4.54 -7.36
C PHE A 190 -2.47 -5.60 -8.27
N VAL A 191 -3.79 -5.57 -8.44
CA VAL A 191 -4.50 -6.47 -9.36
C VAL A 191 -5.41 -5.70 -10.28
N ARG A 192 -5.61 -6.26 -11.47
CA ARG A 192 -6.50 -5.71 -12.49
C ARG A 192 -7.88 -6.33 -12.37
N GLN A 193 -8.88 -5.50 -12.10
CA GLN A 193 -10.30 -5.85 -12.11
C GLN A 193 -10.98 -5.30 -13.37
N ALA A 194 -12.30 -5.52 -13.47
CA ALA A 194 -13.10 -5.04 -14.60
C ALA A 194 -13.02 -3.51 -14.77
N ASP A 195 -12.95 -2.78 -13.65
CA ASP A 195 -12.98 -1.31 -13.62
C ASP A 195 -11.57 -0.67 -13.63
N GLY A 196 -10.51 -1.47 -13.63
CA GLY A 196 -9.12 -0.99 -13.64
C GLY A 196 -8.23 -1.69 -12.62
N TRP A 197 -7.06 -1.11 -12.37
CA TRP A 197 -6.16 -1.58 -11.32
C TRP A 197 -6.62 -1.08 -9.95
N CYS A 198 -6.49 -1.91 -8.94
CA CYS A 198 -6.71 -1.58 -7.53
C CYS A 198 -5.64 -2.24 -6.64
N TRP A 199 -5.54 -1.77 -5.40
CA TRP A 199 -4.62 -2.28 -4.40
C TRP A 199 -5.28 -3.40 -3.60
N GLN A 200 -4.76 -4.62 -3.76
CA GLN A 200 -5.35 -5.82 -3.16
C GLN A 200 -4.73 -6.18 -1.82
N ASP A 201 -3.40 -6.08 -1.72
CA ASP A 201 -2.69 -6.57 -0.55
C ASP A 201 -1.47 -5.71 -0.22
N LEU A 202 -1.11 -5.72 1.06
CA LEU A 202 0.08 -5.10 1.61
C LEU A 202 0.71 -6.09 2.59
N ARG A 203 2.03 -6.23 2.52
CA ARG A 203 2.78 -7.06 3.44
C ARG A 203 4.12 -6.41 3.75
N ASP A 204 4.44 -6.24 5.02
CA ASP A 204 5.77 -5.77 5.43
C ASP A 204 6.75 -6.94 5.65
N ILE A 205 8.05 -6.63 5.63
CA ILE A 205 9.09 -7.67 5.74
C ILE A 205 9.09 -8.37 7.11
N VAL A 206 8.58 -7.74 8.18
CA VAL A 206 8.48 -8.35 9.49
C VAL A 206 7.34 -9.37 9.49
N GLY A 207 6.18 -9.00 8.95
CA GLY A 207 5.08 -9.96 8.72
C GLY A 207 5.49 -11.12 7.81
N TYR A 208 6.40 -10.88 6.85
CA TYR A 208 7.00 -11.96 6.08
C TYR A 208 7.85 -12.93 6.92
N LEU A 209 8.68 -12.41 7.82
CA LEU A 209 9.50 -13.21 8.72
C LEU A 209 8.67 -13.95 9.79
N GLU A 210 7.56 -13.36 10.25
CA GLU A 210 6.59 -13.98 11.16
C GLU A 210 5.93 -15.21 10.50
N ASP A 211 5.47 -15.11 9.26
CA ASP A 211 4.95 -16.27 8.53
C ASP A 211 6.01 -17.35 8.30
N PHE A 212 7.28 -16.96 8.05
CA PHE A 212 8.39 -17.90 7.94
C PHE A 212 8.62 -18.63 9.26
N HIS A 213 8.59 -17.90 10.38
CA HIS A 213 8.71 -18.43 11.73
C HIS A 213 7.63 -19.46 12.03
N ASP A 214 6.39 -19.17 11.66
CA ASP A 214 5.24 -20.05 11.86
C ASP A 214 5.34 -21.31 10.99
N ALA A 215 5.68 -21.17 9.71
CA ALA A 215 5.89 -22.31 8.81
C ALA A 215 7.03 -23.23 9.30
N LEU A 216 8.13 -22.63 9.78
CA LEU A 216 9.26 -23.36 10.34
C LEU A 216 8.85 -24.18 11.58
N ASN A 217 8.13 -23.57 12.52
CA ASN A 217 7.66 -24.26 13.72
C ASN A 217 6.53 -25.26 13.46
N ALA A 218 5.77 -25.08 12.38
CA ALA A 218 4.75 -26.04 11.93
C ALA A 218 5.35 -27.25 11.22
N GLY A 219 6.63 -27.19 10.83
CA GLY A 219 7.27 -28.22 10.00
C GLY A 219 6.74 -28.23 8.56
N ASP A 220 6.22 -27.09 8.08
CA ASP A 220 5.62 -26.96 6.75
C ASP A 220 6.69 -26.65 5.70
N LEU A 221 7.39 -27.71 5.27
CA LEU A 221 8.49 -27.60 4.31
C LEU A 221 8.03 -27.06 2.94
N ASP A 222 6.81 -27.40 2.50
CA ASP A 222 6.26 -26.94 1.23
C ASP A 222 6.07 -25.41 1.25
N THR A 223 5.53 -24.88 2.35
CA THR A 223 5.41 -23.42 2.54
C THR A 223 6.78 -22.77 2.58
N LEU A 224 7.75 -23.30 3.35
CA LEU A 224 9.11 -22.75 3.40
C LEU A 224 9.80 -22.75 2.03
N HIS A 225 9.59 -23.79 1.21
CA HIS A 225 10.11 -23.84 -0.16
C HIS A 225 9.41 -22.83 -1.08
N SER A 226 8.11 -22.62 -0.92
CA SER A 226 7.36 -21.60 -1.69
C SER A 226 7.81 -20.17 -1.37
N MET A 227 8.38 -19.97 -0.18
CA MET A 227 8.97 -18.71 0.27
C MET A 227 10.36 -18.45 -0.31
N GLN A 228 10.98 -19.41 -1.01
CA GLN A 228 12.30 -19.21 -1.63
C GLN A 228 12.21 -18.38 -2.92
N CYS A 229 13.25 -17.62 -3.22
CA CYS A 229 13.32 -16.91 -4.50
C CYS A 229 13.36 -17.92 -5.65
N LEU A 230 12.58 -17.64 -6.71
CA LEU A 230 12.59 -18.47 -7.92
C LEU A 230 14.02 -18.57 -8.47
N ASP A 231 14.39 -19.77 -8.94
CA ASP A 231 15.69 -20.11 -9.53
C ASP A 231 16.91 -20.17 -8.59
N ARG A 232 16.71 -20.20 -7.26
CA ARG A 232 17.83 -20.42 -6.32
C ARG A 232 17.56 -21.57 -5.35
N SER A 233 18.39 -22.61 -5.44
CA SER A 233 18.52 -23.58 -4.36
C SER A 233 19.31 -22.97 -3.21
N LEU A 234 18.75 -22.95 -2.00
CA LEU A 234 19.38 -22.36 -0.81
C LEU A 234 20.65 -23.09 -0.32
N GLY A 235 21.00 -24.22 -0.91
CA GLY A 235 22.24 -24.93 -0.59
C GLY A 235 22.74 -25.77 -1.77
N PHE A 236 24.07 -25.85 -1.91
CA PHE A 236 24.72 -26.77 -2.86
C PHE A 236 24.78 -28.21 -2.32
N LEU A 237 24.64 -28.41 -1.01
CA LEU A 237 24.96 -29.67 -0.32
C LEU A 237 23.83 -30.22 0.56
N SER A 238 23.04 -29.37 1.23
CA SER A 238 21.86 -29.76 2.00
C SER A 238 20.76 -28.71 1.93
N ASP A 239 19.56 -29.11 2.33
CA ASP A 239 18.41 -28.22 2.49
C ASP A 239 18.34 -27.77 3.97
N PRO A 240 18.75 -26.52 4.26
CA PRO A 240 18.81 -26.04 5.65
C PRO A 240 17.44 -26.03 6.33
N PHE A 241 16.34 -25.97 5.58
CA PHE A 241 14.99 -25.96 6.14
C PHE A 241 14.55 -27.36 6.54
N ALA A 242 14.80 -28.35 5.69
CA ALA A 242 14.54 -29.74 6.03
C ALA A 242 15.40 -30.18 7.23
N ASP A 243 16.66 -29.77 7.28
CA ASP A 243 17.57 -30.07 8.39
C ASP A 243 17.12 -29.40 9.70
N ALA A 244 16.59 -28.16 9.63
CA ALA A 244 16.04 -27.43 10.76
C ALA A 244 14.73 -28.06 11.27
N ILE A 245 13.82 -28.47 10.37
CA ILE A 245 12.59 -29.18 10.78
C ILE A 245 12.92 -30.54 11.41
N ALA A 246 13.89 -31.26 10.83
CA ALA A 246 14.29 -32.58 11.32
C ALA A 246 14.94 -32.56 12.71
N SER A 247 15.41 -31.41 13.21
CA SER A 247 15.88 -31.30 14.60
C SER A 247 14.73 -31.41 15.61
N GLY A 248 13.49 -31.10 15.21
CA GLY A 248 12.33 -31.10 16.08
C GLY A 248 12.35 -29.99 17.14
N GLU A 249 13.21 -29.00 16.97
CA GLU A 249 13.35 -27.86 17.89
C GLU A 249 12.22 -26.85 17.72
N LYS A 250 11.94 -26.10 18.79
CA LYS A 250 11.12 -24.89 18.69
C LYS A 250 12.04 -23.71 18.39
N TRP A 251 11.78 -23.05 17.27
CA TRP A 251 12.59 -21.94 16.78
C TRP A 251 12.06 -20.61 17.32
N THR A 252 12.96 -19.70 17.70
CA THR A 252 12.65 -18.33 18.10
C THR A 252 13.37 -17.37 17.16
N MET A 253 12.65 -16.38 16.61
CA MET A 253 13.25 -15.35 15.77
C MET A 253 14.03 -14.34 16.62
N GLU A 254 15.31 -14.16 16.31
CA GLU A 254 16.27 -13.28 16.96
C GLU A 254 17.09 -12.48 15.94
N ASN A 255 17.81 -11.46 16.42
CA ASN A 255 18.78 -10.66 15.66
C ASN A 255 18.34 -10.18 14.26
N TYR A 256 17.04 -9.94 14.07
CA TYR A 256 16.56 -9.54 12.76
C TYR A 256 16.93 -8.09 12.45
N SER A 257 17.33 -7.83 11.21
CA SER A 257 17.64 -6.50 10.70
C SER A 257 17.07 -6.37 9.30
N HIS A 258 16.52 -5.20 8.99
CA HIS A 258 16.04 -4.88 7.65
C HIS A 258 16.83 -3.72 7.05
N ARG A 259 16.95 -3.75 5.73
CA ARG A 259 17.48 -2.69 4.88
C ARG A 259 16.52 -2.56 3.70
N MET A 260 16.67 -1.49 2.93
CA MET A 260 15.84 -1.27 1.73
C MET A 260 15.81 -2.47 0.76
N ALA A 261 16.89 -3.24 0.67
CA ALA A 261 17.01 -4.38 -0.25
C ALA A 261 16.58 -5.73 0.34
N GLY A 262 16.18 -5.81 1.61
CA GLY A 262 15.87 -7.08 2.25
C GLY A 262 16.07 -7.12 3.75
N ALA A 263 16.08 -8.31 4.34
CA ALA A 263 16.31 -8.52 5.75
C ALA A 263 17.21 -9.72 6.02
N ASN A 264 17.79 -9.78 7.20
CA ASN A 264 18.37 -11.00 7.75
C ASN A 264 17.69 -11.29 9.08
N ALA A 265 17.53 -12.56 9.41
CA ALA A 265 17.01 -13.00 10.70
C ALA A 265 17.69 -14.30 11.13
N ASP A 266 17.90 -14.44 12.42
CA ASP A 266 18.34 -15.69 13.03
C ASP A 266 17.13 -16.39 13.64
N PHE A 267 17.03 -17.69 13.44
CA PHE A 267 16.06 -18.55 14.10
C PHE A 267 16.84 -19.49 15.01
N VAL A 268 16.68 -19.34 16.32
CA VAL A 268 17.45 -20.10 17.33
C VAL A 268 16.58 -21.21 17.91
N GLY A 269 17.08 -22.44 17.90
CA GLY A 269 16.40 -23.63 18.41
C GLY A 269 17.40 -24.64 18.97
N GLY A 270 17.32 -24.92 20.27
CA GLY A 270 18.27 -25.81 20.95
C GLY A 270 19.70 -25.28 20.93
N ASP A 271 20.63 -26.06 20.38
CA ASP A 271 22.02 -25.68 20.11
C ASP A 271 22.24 -25.18 18.65
N ALA A 272 21.17 -25.09 17.86
CA ALA A 272 21.25 -24.72 16.45
C ALA A 272 20.74 -23.29 16.17
N THR A 273 21.30 -22.68 15.13
CA THR A 273 20.86 -21.38 14.58
C THR A 273 20.66 -21.50 13.08
N LEU A 274 19.45 -21.21 12.61
CA LEU A 274 19.14 -21.05 11.19
C LEU A 274 19.15 -19.56 10.85
N THR A 275 20.16 -19.10 10.14
CA THR A 275 20.23 -17.73 9.62
C THR A 275 19.65 -17.70 8.21
N ILE A 276 18.72 -16.77 7.96
CA ILE A 276 18.18 -16.52 6.62
C ILE A 276 18.46 -15.10 6.15
N GLY A 277 18.61 -14.96 4.84
CA GLY A 277 18.60 -13.67 4.13
C GLY A 277 17.39 -13.59 3.21
N VAL A 278 16.56 -12.57 3.41
CA VAL A 278 15.38 -12.25 2.62
C VAL A 278 15.74 -11.14 1.63
N ASN A 279 15.37 -11.31 0.38
CA ASN A 279 15.48 -10.29 -0.67
C ASN A 279 14.10 -9.73 -0.99
N SER A 280 14.04 -8.46 -1.40
CA SER A 280 12.82 -7.78 -1.84
C SER A 280 12.74 -7.65 -3.38
N SER A 281 13.28 -8.62 -4.11
CA SER A 281 13.27 -8.60 -5.58
C SER A 281 11.88 -8.86 -6.15
N ASP A 282 11.65 -8.38 -7.37
CA ASP A 282 10.41 -8.63 -8.11
C ASP A 282 9.13 -8.12 -7.44
N GLY A 283 9.27 -7.11 -6.58
CA GLY A 283 8.17 -6.48 -5.88
C GLY A 283 7.61 -7.30 -4.71
N GLY A 284 8.18 -8.48 -4.41
CA GLY A 284 7.80 -9.34 -3.28
C GLY A 284 8.98 -9.64 -2.36
N PHE A 285 8.73 -10.39 -1.30
CA PHE A 285 9.79 -10.94 -0.44
C PHE A 285 10.00 -12.41 -0.72
N CYS A 286 11.25 -12.84 -0.72
CA CYS A 286 11.62 -14.23 -0.85
C CYS A 286 12.93 -14.53 -0.12
N VAL A 287 13.09 -15.75 0.38
CA VAL A 287 14.34 -16.19 1.01
C VAL A 287 15.38 -16.47 -0.08
N MET A 288 16.50 -15.76 0.00
CA MET A 288 17.61 -15.85 -0.96
C MET A 288 18.77 -16.69 -0.43
N THR A 289 18.98 -16.70 0.89
CA THR A 289 20.04 -17.48 1.55
C THR A 289 19.50 -18.12 2.82
N GLY A 290 19.97 -19.33 3.12
CA GLY A 290 19.70 -20.01 4.38
C GLY A 290 20.91 -20.84 4.81
N SER A 291 21.31 -20.75 6.07
CA SER A 291 22.41 -21.54 6.63
C SER A 291 22.04 -22.01 8.03
N LEU A 292 22.16 -23.32 8.26
CA LEU A 292 21.97 -23.94 9.56
C LEU A 292 23.33 -24.22 10.21
N GLU A 293 23.59 -23.59 11.35
CA GLU A 293 24.75 -23.83 12.21
C GLU A 293 24.33 -24.63 13.44
N LYS A 294 25.18 -25.57 13.89
CA LYS A 294 25.00 -26.43 15.07
C LYS A 294 26.27 -26.40 15.92
#